data_AF-A0A699UKT6-F1
#
_entry.id   AF-A0A699UKT6-F1
#
_cell.length_a   1.000
_cell.length_b   1.000
_cell.length_c   1.000
_cell.angle_alpha   90.00
_cell.angle_beta   90.00
_cell.angle_gamma   90.00
#
_symmetry.space_group_name_H-M   'P 1'
#
loop_
_entity.id
_entity.type
_entity.pdbx_description
1 polymer ?
#
loop_
_entity_poly.entity_id
_entity_poly.type
_entity_poly.pdbx_seq_one_letter_code
_entity_poly.pdbx_strand_id
1 'polypeptide(L)'
;GSASEGFGKKKGRTVAVTIKDMQKRRNDTFGGNEATKKIKKNQLKKHYGNFKAEGKETLEQTFNRLRAIVSHLEFMDVKIEQNDLNQKFLTSFALEWLMYTIVWRNRGDLDTMSLDDVYNHLKV
;
A
#
# COMPACT_ATOMS: atom_id res chain seq x y z
N GLY A 1 -57.67 3.40 2.53
CA GLY A 1 -56.96 4.35 1.65
C GLY A 1 -56.08 5.22 2.51
N SER A 2 -54.76 5.13 2.38
CA SER A 2 -53.93 5.96 1.47
C SER A 2 -53.76 7.36 2.06
N ALA A 3 -52.62 7.68 2.70
CA ALA A 3 -51.30 8.05 2.16
C ALA A 3 -51.14 9.55 1.87
N SER A 4 -50.16 10.18 2.53
CA SER A 4 -49.37 11.35 2.08
C SER A 4 -48.30 11.60 3.16
N GLU A 5 -47.13 10.95 3.06
CA GLU A 5 -45.88 11.47 2.49
C GLU A 5 -45.46 12.86 3.01
N GLY A 6 -44.57 12.85 4.00
CA GLY A 6 -43.78 13.99 4.47
C GLY A 6 -42.29 13.71 4.25
N PHE A 7 -41.87 14.00 3.03
CA PHE A 7 -40.53 14.29 2.51
C PHE A 7 -39.35 14.34 3.49
N GLY A 8 -38.29 13.61 3.14
CA GLY A 8 -37.15 13.30 3.99
C GLY A 8 -36.15 14.42 4.25
N LYS A 9 -35.36 14.19 5.30
CA LYS A 9 -33.95 14.58 5.38
C LYS A 9 -33.18 13.41 6.00
N LYS A 10 -32.91 12.38 5.20
CA LYS A 10 -31.69 11.60 5.39
C LYS A 10 -30.57 12.62 5.22
N LYS A 11 -30.04 13.11 6.35
CA LYS A 11 -28.81 13.90 6.38
C LYS A 11 -27.72 12.96 5.92
N GLY A 12 -27.60 12.86 4.60
CA GLY A 12 -26.45 12.28 3.95
C GLY A 12 -25.27 12.97 4.60
N ARG A 13 -24.48 12.20 5.34
CA ARG A 13 -23.09 12.54 5.60
C ARG A 13 -22.44 12.48 4.22
N THR A 14 -22.67 13.51 3.42
CA THR A 14 -21.80 13.88 2.32
C THR A 14 -20.50 14.21 3.01
N VAL A 15 -19.63 13.20 3.08
CA VAL A 15 -18.31 13.33 3.66
C VAL A 15 -17.56 14.20 2.67
N ALA A 16 -17.67 15.52 2.83
CA ALA A 16 -16.61 16.42 2.43
C ALA A 16 -15.42 15.98 3.28
N VAL A 17 -14.65 15.01 2.77
CA VAL A 17 -13.44 14.53 3.42
C VAL A 17 -12.48 15.70 3.36
N THR A 18 -12.54 16.58 4.36
CA THR A 18 -11.62 17.70 4.45
C THR A 18 -10.25 17.13 4.83
N ILE A 19 -9.17 17.83 4.46
CA ILE A 19 -7.80 17.45 4.89
C ILE A 19 -7.75 17.30 6.43
N LYS A 20 -8.53 18.09 7.15
CA LYS A 20 -8.69 18.00 8.61
C LYS A 20 -9.30 16.66 9.05
N ASP A 21 -10.29 16.13 8.35
CA ASP A 21 -10.89 14.82 8.64
C ASP A 21 -9.96 13.66 8.30
N MET A 22 -9.15 13.78 7.23
CA MET A 22 -8.10 12.80 6.93
C MET A 22 -7.03 12.79 8.01
N GLN A 23 -6.55 13.97 8.43
CA GLN A 23 -5.57 14.08 9.50
C GLN A 23 -6.11 13.59 10.85
N LYS A 24 -7.37 13.90 11.17
CA LYS A 24 -8.02 13.42 12.38
C LYS A 24 -8.11 11.89 12.39
N ARG A 25 -8.59 11.28 11.30
CA ARG A 25 -8.62 9.82 11.17
C ARG A 25 -7.23 9.20 11.27
N ARG A 26 -6.20 9.82 10.69
CA ARG A 26 -4.81 9.38 10.83
C ARG A 26 -4.36 9.37 12.28
N ASN A 27 -4.68 10.40 13.04
CA ASN A 27 -4.35 10.46 14.47
C ASN A 27 -5.12 9.41 15.27
N ASP A 28 -6.42 9.23 14.99
CA ASP A 28 -7.28 8.27 15.70
C ASP A 28 -6.84 6.81 15.45
N THR A 29 -6.52 6.43 14.20
CA THR A 29 -6.07 5.07 13.86
C THR A 29 -4.72 4.71 14.52
N PHE A 30 -3.85 5.69 14.74
CA PHE A 30 -2.50 5.45 15.28
C PHE A 30 -2.39 5.65 16.79
N GLY A 31 -3.52 5.86 17.50
CA GLY A 31 -3.56 5.94 18.96
C GLY A 31 -3.35 7.35 19.52
N GLY A 32 -3.58 8.38 18.70
CA GLY A 32 -3.71 9.78 19.11
C GLY A 32 -2.42 10.51 19.52
N ASN A 33 -1.37 9.80 19.92
CA ASN A 33 -0.11 10.41 20.38
C ASN A 33 1.06 10.22 19.39
N GLU A 34 1.93 11.24 19.31
CA GLU A 34 3.08 11.26 18.39
C GLU A 34 4.12 10.14 18.66
N ALA A 35 4.27 9.70 19.91
CA ALA A 35 5.20 8.63 20.26
C ALA A 35 4.76 7.28 19.69
N THR A 36 3.48 6.92 19.82
CA THR A 36 2.88 5.71 19.24
C THR A 36 2.93 5.74 17.72
N LYS A 37 2.67 6.91 17.11
CA LYS A 37 2.82 7.11 15.67
C LYS A 37 4.26 6.87 15.22
N LYS A 38 5.26 7.41 15.95
CA LYS A 38 6.69 7.18 15.66
C LYS A 38 7.08 5.70 15.77
N ILE A 39 6.61 5.01 16.81
CA ILE A 39 6.86 3.57 17.01
C ILE A 39 6.28 2.75 15.86
N LYS A 40 5.00 2.95 15.52
CA LYS A 40 4.34 2.24 14.40
C LYS A 40 5.00 2.53 13.06
N LYS A 41 5.41 3.79 12.81
CA LYS A 41 6.17 4.17 11.61
C LYS A 41 7.49 3.41 11.50
N ASN A 42 8.24 3.31 12.61
CA ASN A 42 9.49 2.57 12.65
C ASN A 42 9.27 1.05 12.44
N GLN A 43 8.21 0.48 13.00
CA GLN A 43 7.83 -0.91 12.78
C GLN A 43 7.52 -1.18 11.31
N LEU A 44 6.70 -0.35 10.66
CA LEU A 44 6.38 -0.51 9.23
C LEU A 44 7.62 -0.39 8.34
N LYS A 45 8.51 0.57 8.62
CA LYS A 45 9.80 0.68 7.91
C LYS A 45 10.65 -0.58 8.06
N LYS A 46 10.67 -1.19 9.25
CA LYS A 46 11.36 -2.46 9.49
C LYS A 46 10.72 -3.61 8.71
N HIS A 47 9.39 -3.70 8.70
CA HIS A 47 8.67 -4.70 7.90
C HIS A 47 8.96 -4.56 6.41
N TYR A 48 8.97 -3.33 5.88
CA TYR A 48 9.32 -3.05 4.49
C TYR A 48 10.78 -3.40 4.17
N GLY A 49 11.72 -2.99 5.02
CA GLY A 49 13.15 -3.26 4.81
C GLY A 49 13.47 -4.76 4.78
N ASN A 50 12.80 -5.54 5.61
CA ASN A 50 12.97 -6.98 5.73
C ASN A 50 11.99 -7.78 4.86
N PHE A 51 11.22 -7.13 3.99
CA PHE A 51 10.19 -7.78 3.21
C PHE A 51 10.80 -8.83 2.27
N LYS A 52 10.27 -10.05 2.36
CA LYS A 52 10.55 -11.18 1.47
C LYS A 52 9.28 -12.00 1.28
N ALA A 53 9.16 -12.66 0.14
CA ALA A 53 8.14 -13.67 -0.09
C ALA A 53 8.37 -14.84 0.87
N GLU A 54 7.30 -15.36 1.45
CA GLU A 54 7.37 -16.58 2.26
C GLU A 54 7.29 -17.82 1.36
N GLY A 55 7.89 -18.93 1.78
CA GLY A 55 8.11 -20.11 0.92
C GLY A 55 6.85 -20.81 0.38
N LYS A 56 5.65 -20.41 0.82
CA LYS A 56 4.37 -20.93 0.31
C LYS A 56 3.50 -19.84 -0.34
N GLU A 57 3.99 -18.62 -0.45
CA GLU A 57 3.22 -17.51 -1.00
C GLU A 57 3.20 -17.53 -2.52
N THR A 58 2.03 -17.22 -3.08
CA THR A 58 1.89 -16.92 -4.50
C THR A 58 2.34 -15.48 -4.79
N LEU A 59 2.63 -15.21 -6.07
CA LEU A 59 2.93 -13.86 -6.57
C LEU A 59 1.90 -12.81 -6.10
N GLU A 60 0.60 -13.15 -6.18
CA GLU A 60 -0.50 -12.27 -5.76
C GLU A 60 -0.50 -12.03 -4.24
N GLN A 61 -0.23 -13.07 -3.44
CA GLN A 61 -0.16 -12.92 -1.98
C GLN A 61 1.00 -12.00 -1.57
N THR A 62 2.18 -12.20 -2.16
CA THR A 62 3.35 -11.34 -1.94
C THR A 62 3.07 -9.90 -2.38
N PHE A 63 2.46 -9.70 -3.56
CA PHE A 63 2.08 -8.37 -4.06
C PHE A 63 1.12 -7.65 -3.10
N ASN A 64 0.04 -8.32 -2.69
CA ASN A 64 -0.97 -7.74 -1.81
C ASN A 64 -0.39 -7.33 -0.45
N ARG A 65 0.51 -8.15 0.12
CA ARG A 65 1.21 -7.82 1.37
C ARG A 65 2.12 -6.61 1.22
N LEU A 66 2.90 -6.53 0.15
CA LEU A 66 3.77 -5.39 -0.10
C LEU A 66 2.94 -4.11 -0.27
N ARG A 67 1.86 -4.17 -1.07
CA ARG A 67 0.97 -3.04 -1.29
C ARG A 67 0.32 -2.56 0.01
N ALA A 68 -0.09 -3.47 0.89
CA ALA A 68 -0.62 -3.13 2.21
C ALA A 68 0.41 -2.38 3.07
N ILE A 69 1.67 -2.82 3.09
CA ILE A 69 2.75 -2.15 3.83
C ILE A 69 2.99 -0.73 3.27
N VAL A 70 3.07 -0.59 1.95
CA VAL A 70 3.27 0.71 1.27
C VAL A 70 2.10 1.65 1.56
N SER A 71 0.87 1.18 1.44
CA SER A 71 -0.33 1.97 1.71
C SER A 71 -0.34 2.53 3.14
N HIS A 72 0.08 1.73 4.11
CA HIS A 72 0.24 2.19 5.49
C HIS A 72 1.37 3.21 5.67
N LEU A 73 2.50 3.03 4.97
CA LEU A 73 3.62 3.98 5.00
C LEU A 73 3.22 5.34 4.41
N GLU A 74 2.56 5.35 3.25
CA GLU A 74 2.04 6.56 2.60
C GLU A 74 1.02 7.28 3.48
N PHE A 75 0.13 6.52 4.12
CA PHE A 75 -0.84 7.05 5.08
C PHE A 75 -0.17 7.78 6.27
N MET A 76 1.07 7.39 6.61
CA MET A 76 1.92 8.02 7.64
C MET A 76 2.89 9.08 7.09
N ASP A 77 2.61 9.59 5.89
CA ASP A 77 3.42 10.59 5.18
C ASP A 77 4.88 10.10 4.98
N VAL A 78 5.07 8.80 4.73
CA VAL A 78 6.34 8.23 4.28
C VAL A 78 6.27 8.00 2.78
N LYS A 79 7.05 8.78 2.03
CA LYS A 79 7.22 8.56 0.60
C LYS A 79 8.17 7.40 0.37
N ILE A 80 7.76 6.47 -0.48
CA ILE A 80 8.61 5.39 -1.02
C ILE A 80 8.81 5.70 -2.49
N GLU A 81 10.06 5.65 -2.96
CA GLU A 81 10.34 5.89 -4.38
C GLU A 81 9.83 4.70 -5.19
N GLN A 82 9.22 4.98 -6.35
CA GLN A 82 8.63 3.95 -7.20
C GLN A 82 9.68 2.88 -7.61
N ASN A 83 10.88 3.32 -7.98
CA ASN A 83 11.98 2.41 -8.30
C ASN A 83 12.37 1.52 -7.11
N ASP A 84 12.48 2.07 -5.90
CA ASP A 84 12.77 1.28 -4.69
C ASP A 84 11.67 0.24 -4.45
N LEU A 85 10.41 0.62 -4.63
CA LEU A 85 9.26 -0.28 -4.50
C LEU A 85 9.31 -1.42 -5.53
N ASN A 86 9.54 -1.10 -6.81
CA ASN A 86 9.65 -2.09 -7.87
C ASN A 86 10.81 -3.06 -7.60
N GLN A 87 11.97 -2.53 -7.22
CA GLN A 87 13.14 -3.31 -6.84
C GLN A 87 12.88 -4.19 -5.61
N LYS A 88 12.17 -3.66 -4.59
CA LYS A 88 11.79 -4.42 -3.39
C LYS A 88 10.92 -5.60 -3.76
N PHE A 89 9.93 -5.39 -4.63
CA PHE A 89 9.05 -6.46 -5.10
C PHE A 89 9.83 -7.55 -5.83
N LEU A 90 10.65 -7.18 -6.81
CA LEU A 90 11.46 -8.13 -7.59
C LEU A 90 12.45 -8.91 -6.72
N THR A 91 13.11 -8.25 -5.76
CA THR A 91 14.09 -8.89 -4.87
C THR A 91 13.48 -9.66 -3.70
N SER A 92 12.15 -9.55 -3.50
CA SER A 92 11.46 -10.29 -2.45
C SER A 92 11.31 -11.78 -2.77
N PHE A 93 11.35 -12.15 -4.06
CA PHE A 93 11.24 -13.53 -4.51
C PHE A 93 12.52 -14.32 -4.26
N ALA A 94 12.37 -15.63 -4.05
CA ALA A 94 13.48 -16.55 -3.82
C ALA A 94 14.50 -16.52 -4.98
N LEU A 95 15.74 -16.98 -4.72
CA LEU A 95 16.82 -17.06 -5.71
C LEU A 95 16.44 -17.84 -6.99
N GLU A 96 15.43 -18.70 -6.92
CA GLU A 96 14.91 -19.45 -8.07
C GLU A 96 14.22 -18.54 -9.11
N TRP A 97 13.76 -17.36 -8.70
CA TRP A 97 13.24 -16.30 -9.57
C TRP A 97 14.32 -15.29 -9.98
N LEU A 98 15.56 -15.47 -9.54
CA LEU A 98 16.67 -14.56 -9.81
C LEU A 98 16.91 -14.41 -11.32
N MET A 99 16.73 -15.47 -12.10
CA MET A 99 16.95 -15.42 -13.55
C MET A 99 15.94 -14.50 -14.26
N TYR A 100 14.65 -14.57 -13.90
CA TYR A 100 13.61 -13.68 -14.43
C TYR A 100 13.78 -12.24 -13.95
N THR A 101 14.11 -12.06 -12.68
CA THR A 101 14.29 -10.73 -12.07
C THR A 101 15.56 -10.03 -12.58
N ILE A 102 16.64 -10.75 -12.92
CA ILE A 102 17.85 -10.17 -13.56
C ILE A 102 17.53 -9.63 -14.95
N VAL A 103 16.84 -10.40 -15.79
CA VAL A 103 16.44 -9.95 -17.13
C VAL A 103 15.55 -8.71 -17.04
N TRP A 104 14.63 -8.68 -16.07
CA TRP A 104 13.76 -7.54 -15.82
C TRP A 104 14.48 -6.32 -15.25
N ARG A 105 15.45 -6.51 -14.36
CA ARG A 105 16.28 -5.42 -13.81
C ARG A 105 17.07 -4.66 -14.87
N ASN A 106 17.38 -5.31 -15.98
CA ASN A 106 18.11 -4.72 -17.09
C ASN A 106 17.21 -3.97 -18.08
N ARG A 107 15.89 -3.98 -17.89
CA ARG A 107 14.99 -3.14 -18.69
C ARG A 107 15.09 -1.69 -18.21
N GLY A 108 15.40 -0.80 -19.14
CA GLY A 108 15.63 0.62 -18.85
C GLY A 108 14.38 1.43 -18.51
N ASP A 109 13.19 0.82 -18.52
CA ASP A 109 11.91 1.46 -18.21
C ASP A 109 11.39 1.12 -16.78
N LEU A 110 12.11 0.29 -16.03
CA LEU A 110 11.69 -0.18 -14.70
C LEU A 110 11.50 0.95 -13.67
N ASP A 111 12.24 2.04 -13.82
CA ASP A 111 12.13 3.26 -13.02
C ASP A 111 10.87 4.06 -13.33
N THR A 112 10.33 3.94 -14.55
CA THR A 112 9.09 4.60 -15.00
C THR A 112 7.84 3.75 -14.79
N MET A 113 7.98 2.42 -14.66
CA MET A 113 6.84 1.52 -14.47
C MET A 113 6.18 1.66 -13.10
N SER A 114 4.86 1.51 -13.05
CA SER A 114 4.16 1.33 -11.78
C SER A 114 4.35 -0.08 -11.23
N LEU A 115 4.12 -0.26 -9.93
CA LEU A 115 4.18 -1.59 -9.31
C LEU A 115 3.14 -2.54 -9.94
N ASP A 116 1.99 -2.01 -10.33
CA ASP A 116 0.91 -2.75 -10.98
C ASP A 116 1.34 -3.24 -12.37
N ASP A 117 2.06 -2.42 -13.15
CA ASP A 117 2.63 -2.84 -14.44
C ASP A 117 3.64 -3.98 -14.24
N VAL A 118 4.54 -3.85 -13.25
CA VAL A 118 5.52 -4.90 -12.92
C VAL A 118 4.81 -6.21 -12.54
N TYR A 119 3.76 -6.14 -11.72
CA TYR A 119 2.97 -7.31 -11.33
C TYR A 119 2.27 -7.98 -12.53
N ASN A 120 1.61 -7.20 -13.38
CA ASN A 120 0.89 -7.72 -14.54
C ASN A 120 1.80 -8.46 -15.51
N HIS A 121 3.04 -8.00 -15.68
CA HIS A 121 4.02 -8.68 -16.51
C HIS A 121 4.55 -9.98 -15.92
N LEU A 122 4.63 -10.08 -14.59
CA LEU A 122 5.09 -11.31 -13.90
C LEU A 122 4.01 -12.38 -13.81
N LYS A 123 2.74 -12.01 -13.99
CA LYS A 123 1.58 -12.92 -13.87
C LYS A 123 1.42 -13.91 -15.04
N VAL A 124 2.17 -13.73 -16.14
CA VAL A 124 2.09 -14.53 -17.38
C VAL A 124 2.12 -16.03 -17.12
#